data_AF-B1HQF9-F1
#
_entry.id   AF-B1HQF9-F1
#
_cell.length_a   1.000
_cell.length_b   1.000
_cell.length_c   1.000
_cell.angle_alpha   90.00
_cell.angle_beta   90.00
_cell.angle_gamma   90.00
#
_symmetry.space_group_name_H-M   'P 1'
#
loop_
_entity.id
_entity.type
_entity.pdbx_description
1 polymer ?
#
loop_
_entity_poly.entity_id
_entity_poly.type
_entity_poly.pdbx_seq_one_letter_code
_entity_poly.pdbx_strand_id
1 'polypeptide(L)'
;MKFTSVFDIIGPVMIGPSSSHTAGAARIGRVARDLFGRQPKWAKIHLYGSFAETYRGHGTDVAIVGGLLNYDTFDDRIKTAFEDAEKAGLEYEFIPETANTEHPNTARLVIGDDEGEMSVVGISIGGGKIEVSEVNGFKLRLTGGMPAILVVHDDRAGCIANVANCLAMHEVNSWTYGSITYRTWFNSFNGY
;
A
#
# COMPACT_ATOMS: atom_id res chain seq x y z
N MET A 1 3.46 23.44 6.10
CA MET A 1 3.00 22.17 6.70
C MET A 1 2.24 22.49 7.98
N LYS A 2 0.98 22.05 8.12
CA LYS A 2 0.19 22.22 9.35
C LYS A 2 0.32 20.93 10.15
N PHE A 3 1.15 20.93 11.19
CA PHE A 3 1.26 19.80 12.12
C PHE A 3 0.00 19.77 12.98
N THR A 4 -0.66 18.62 13.06
CA THR A 4 -1.97 18.48 13.75
C THR A 4 -1.81 17.80 15.11
N SER A 5 -0.65 17.17 15.37
CA SER A 5 -0.32 16.49 16.62
C SER A 5 1.17 16.59 16.94
N VAL A 6 1.53 16.54 18.23
CA VAL A 6 2.94 16.45 18.68
C VAL A 6 3.62 15.19 18.14
N PHE A 7 2.86 14.12 17.90
CA PHE A 7 3.39 12.87 17.32
C PHE A 7 3.79 13.02 15.85
N ASP A 8 3.29 14.05 15.14
CA ASP A 8 3.74 14.35 13.77
C ASP A 8 5.17 14.91 13.74
N ILE A 9 5.66 15.42 14.89
CA ILE A 9 6.97 16.04 15.05
C ILE A 9 8.01 14.97 15.46
N ILE A 10 7.60 13.99 16.26
CA ILE A 10 8.50 12.97 16.83
C ILE A 10 8.74 11.79 15.87
N GLY A 11 7.87 11.62 14.85
CA GLY A 11 7.94 10.47 13.93
C GLY A 11 7.48 9.17 14.60
N PRO A 12 7.16 8.11 13.82
CA PRO A 12 6.69 6.86 14.38
C PRO A 12 7.82 6.10 15.07
N VAL A 13 7.46 5.25 16.03
CA VAL A 13 8.35 4.16 16.46
C VAL A 13 8.59 3.26 15.26
N MET A 14 9.86 3.03 14.93
CA MET A 14 10.24 2.28 13.74
C MET A 14 11.57 1.54 13.90
N ILE A 15 11.76 0.53 13.06
CA ILE A 15 13.06 -0.09 12.80
C ILE A 15 13.70 0.59 11.60
N GLY A 16 14.98 0.93 11.72
CA GLY A 16 15.80 1.52 10.67
C GLY A 16 16.06 3.02 10.83
N PRO A 17 16.92 3.61 9.98
CA PRO A 17 17.44 4.96 10.19
C PRO A 17 16.50 6.07 9.71
N SER A 18 15.48 5.76 8.90
CA SER A 18 14.70 6.77 8.16
C SER A 18 13.20 6.55 8.21
N SER A 19 12.45 7.58 8.65
CA SER A 19 11.00 7.51 8.73
C SER A 19 10.32 7.58 7.37
N SER A 20 10.95 8.19 6.37
CA SER A 20 10.41 8.21 5.01
C SER A 20 10.75 6.94 4.23
N HIS A 21 12.00 6.47 4.33
CA HIS A 21 12.51 5.36 3.53
C HIS A 21 12.25 4.01 4.17
N THR A 22 12.21 3.90 5.50
CA THR A 22 11.97 2.63 6.18
C THR A 22 10.53 2.54 6.65
N ALA A 23 10.07 3.44 7.53
CA ALA A 23 8.69 3.35 8.06
C ALA A 23 7.62 3.58 6.96
N GLY A 24 7.82 4.58 6.09
CA GLY A 24 6.93 4.81 4.96
C GLY A 24 6.89 3.64 3.99
N ALA A 25 8.05 3.07 3.65
CA ALA A 25 8.13 1.95 2.72
C ALA A 25 7.52 0.65 3.27
N ALA A 26 7.73 0.36 4.56
CA ALA A 26 7.06 -0.75 5.24
C ALA A 26 5.53 -0.59 5.24
N ARG A 27 5.03 0.61 5.49
CA ARG A 27 3.58 0.89 5.40
C ARG A 27 3.04 0.72 3.99
N ILE A 28 3.78 1.11 2.95
CA ILE A 28 3.36 0.89 1.56
C ILE A 28 3.23 -0.61 1.28
N GLY A 29 4.25 -1.41 1.65
CA GLY A 29 4.20 -2.87 1.52
C GLY A 29 3.04 -3.49 2.28
N ARG A 30 2.81 -3.06 3.53
CA ARG A 30 1.73 -3.57 4.36
C ARG A 30 0.34 -3.22 3.84
N VAL A 31 0.13 -1.99 3.38
CA VAL A 31 -1.15 -1.62 2.75
C VAL A 31 -1.40 -2.42 1.48
N ALA A 32 -0.37 -2.68 0.66
CA ALA A 32 -0.53 -3.57 -0.48
C ALA A 32 -0.90 -5.01 -0.06
N ARG A 33 -0.26 -5.53 1.00
CA ARG A 33 -0.59 -6.83 1.61
C ARG A 33 -2.02 -6.90 2.14
N ASP A 34 -2.47 -5.85 2.84
CA ASP A 34 -3.82 -5.78 3.40
C ASP A 34 -4.88 -5.68 2.30
N LEU A 35 -4.63 -4.88 1.25
CA LEU A 35 -5.52 -4.77 0.10
C LEU A 35 -5.59 -6.06 -0.73
N PHE A 36 -4.50 -6.82 -0.79
CA PHE A 36 -4.48 -8.13 -1.46
C PHE A 36 -5.24 -9.19 -0.65
N GLY A 37 -5.35 -8.99 0.67
CA GLY A 37 -6.11 -9.83 1.59
C GLY A 37 -5.43 -11.15 1.98
N ARG A 38 -4.30 -11.49 1.37
CA ARG A 38 -3.54 -12.73 1.60
C ARG A 38 -2.06 -12.53 1.30
N GLN A 39 -1.24 -13.56 1.51
CA GLN A 39 0.19 -13.49 1.19
C GLN A 39 0.42 -13.58 -0.32
N PRO A 40 1.07 -12.60 -0.96
CA PRO A 40 1.49 -12.76 -2.34
C PRO A 40 2.60 -13.82 -2.42
N LYS A 41 2.63 -14.56 -3.54
CA LYS A 41 3.74 -15.47 -3.87
C LYS A 41 4.88 -14.75 -4.57
N TRP A 42 4.57 -13.68 -5.29
CA TRP A 42 5.56 -12.88 -6.00
C TRP A 42 5.26 -11.38 -5.90
N ALA A 43 6.30 -10.56 -6.02
CA ALA A 43 6.20 -9.11 -6.03
C ALA A 43 7.20 -8.43 -6.98
N LYS A 44 6.72 -7.57 -7.87
CA LYS A 44 7.54 -6.61 -8.63
C LYS A 44 7.46 -5.25 -7.98
N ILE A 45 8.61 -4.74 -7.56
CA ILE A 45 8.74 -3.55 -6.74
C ILE A 45 9.41 -2.47 -7.57
N HIS A 46 8.61 -1.63 -8.21
CA HIS A 46 9.10 -0.50 -8.98
C HIS A 46 9.34 0.68 -8.04
N LEU A 47 10.54 1.23 -8.08
CA LEU A 47 10.96 2.34 -7.23
C LEU A 47 11.27 3.55 -8.10
N TYR A 48 10.81 4.73 -7.68
CA TYR A 48 11.01 5.97 -8.43
C TYR A 48 11.76 6.99 -7.58
N GLY A 49 12.42 7.95 -8.24
CA GLY A 49 13.10 9.07 -7.58
C GLY A 49 14.08 8.65 -6.47
N SER A 50 13.99 9.29 -5.30
CA SER A 50 14.87 9.03 -4.16
C SER A 50 14.79 7.60 -3.65
N PHE A 51 13.63 6.93 -3.78
CA PHE A 51 13.52 5.50 -3.50
C PHE A 51 14.38 4.69 -4.48
N ALA A 52 14.31 4.96 -5.78
CA ALA A 52 15.13 4.26 -6.79
C ALA A 52 16.63 4.42 -6.53
N GLU A 53 17.05 5.61 -6.11
CA GLU A 53 18.45 5.98 -5.91
C GLU A 53 19.05 5.37 -4.63
N THR A 54 18.27 5.26 -3.54
CA THR A 54 18.82 5.01 -2.20
C THR A 54 18.26 3.79 -1.49
N TYR A 55 17.45 2.96 -2.15
CA TYR A 55 16.69 1.90 -1.48
C TYR A 55 17.54 0.94 -0.63
N ARG A 56 18.74 0.57 -1.10
CA ARG A 56 19.66 -0.31 -0.36
C ARG A 56 20.31 0.39 0.84
N GLY A 57 20.63 1.68 0.70
CA GLY A 57 21.33 2.45 1.72
C GLY A 57 20.45 2.86 2.90
N HIS A 58 19.15 3.05 2.66
CA HIS A 58 18.18 3.45 3.68
C HIS A 58 17.25 2.32 4.13
N GLY A 59 17.45 1.10 3.63
CA GLY A 59 16.63 -0.07 3.98
C GLY A 59 15.20 0.00 3.46
N THR A 60 14.97 0.70 2.34
CA THR A 60 13.65 0.76 1.70
C THR A 60 13.25 -0.61 1.15
N ASP A 61 14.20 -1.36 0.61
CA ASP A 61 13.98 -2.72 0.11
C ASP A 61 13.48 -3.65 1.20
N VAL A 62 14.26 -3.78 2.27
CA VAL A 62 13.94 -4.67 3.39
C VAL A 62 12.62 -4.26 4.05
N ALA A 63 12.35 -2.95 4.13
CA ALA A 63 11.09 -2.43 4.65
C ALA A 63 9.89 -2.81 3.78
N ILE A 64 9.95 -2.66 2.45
CA ILE A 64 8.85 -3.05 1.56
C ILE A 64 8.58 -4.55 1.68
N VAL A 65 9.62 -5.38 1.67
CA VAL A 65 9.47 -6.83 1.82
C VAL A 65 8.87 -7.18 3.17
N GLY A 66 9.33 -6.57 4.27
CA GLY A 66 8.73 -6.74 5.59
C GLY A 66 7.24 -6.34 5.61
N GLY A 67 6.89 -5.24 4.95
CA GLY A 67 5.50 -4.83 4.78
C GLY A 67 4.67 -5.87 4.02
N LEU A 68 5.20 -6.45 2.94
CA LEU A 68 4.54 -7.52 2.18
C LEU A 68 4.34 -8.80 3.00
N LEU A 69 5.20 -9.05 4.00
CA LEU A 69 5.04 -10.10 5.01
C LEU A 69 4.11 -9.73 6.18
N ASN A 70 3.45 -8.57 6.10
CA ASN A 70 2.56 -8.00 7.11
C ASN A 70 3.27 -7.61 8.43
N TYR A 71 4.50 -7.11 8.35
CA TYR A 71 5.21 -6.55 9.50
C TYR A 71 4.86 -5.07 9.67
N ASP A 72 4.66 -4.64 10.92
CA ASP A 72 4.46 -3.22 11.24
C ASP A 72 5.80 -2.47 11.30
N THR A 73 5.78 -1.13 11.28
CA THR A 73 6.99 -0.30 11.17
C THR A 73 7.97 -0.50 12.32
N PHE A 74 7.48 -0.90 13.50
CA PHE A 74 8.26 -1.13 14.72
C PHE A 74 8.64 -2.61 14.92
N ASP A 75 8.29 -3.49 13.98
CA ASP A 75 8.57 -4.92 14.10
C ASP A 75 10.04 -5.22 13.84
N ASP A 76 10.73 -5.79 14.83
CA ASP A 76 12.14 -6.16 14.74
C ASP A 76 12.43 -7.13 13.59
N ARG A 77 11.45 -7.93 13.17
CA ARG A 77 11.56 -8.88 12.05
C ARG A 77 11.75 -8.20 10.70
N ILE A 78 11.54 -6.87 10.59
CA ILE A 78 11.95 -6.13 9.39
C ILE A 78 13.43 -6.40 9.08
N LYS A 79 14.31 -6.53 10.09
CA LYS A 79 15.75 -6.80 9.86
C LYS A 79 16.02 -8.13 9.15
N THR A 80 15.12 -9.10 9.30
CA THR A 80 15.21 -10.45 8.74
C THR A 80 14.23 -10.68 7.58
N ALA A 81 13.63 -9.61 7.04
CA ALA A 81 12.53 -9.73 6.07
C ALA A 81 12.88 -10.53 4.82
N PHE A 82 14.13 -10.47 4.33
CA PHE A 82 14.55 -11.26 3.17
C PHE A 82 14.62 -12.77 3.48
N GLU A 83 15.15 -13.15 4.65
CA GLU A 83 15.17 -14.55 5.08
C GLU A 83 13.75 -15.07 5.33
N ASP A 84 12.89 -14.23 5.91
CA ASP A 84 11.51 -14.59 6.17
C ASP A 84 10.71 -14.68 4.86
N ALA A 85 11.00 -13.85 3.86
CA ALA A 85 10.41 -13.93 2.54
C ALA A 85 10.76 -15.27 1.86
N GLU A 86 12.02 -15.70 1.94
CA GLU A 86 12.45 -17.00 1.42
C GLU A 86 11.71 -18.15 2.11
N LYS A 87 11.64 -18.15 3.45
CA LYS A 87 10.90 -19.15 4.23
C LYS A 87 9.40 -19.17 3.90
N ALA A 88 8.85 -17.99 3.61
CA ALA A 88 7.45 -17.81 3.28
C ALA A 88 7.15 -18.08 1.78
N GLY A 89 8.17 -18.34 0.96
CA GLY A 89 8.02 -18.56 -0.48
C GLY A 89 7.59 -17.31 -1.25
N LEU A 90 7.93 -16.11 -0.75
CA LEU A 90 7.71 -14.84 -1.44
C LEU A 90 8.90 -14.53 -2.33
N GLU A 91 8.71 -14.65 -3.64
CA GLU A 91 9.67 -14.18 -4.64
C GLU A 91 9.50 -12.67 -4.87
N TYR A 92 10.59 -11.96 -5.13
CA TYR A 92 10.49 -10.52 -5.39
C TYR A 92 11.60 -10.00 -6.30
N GLU A 93 11.29 -8.92 -7.01
CA GLU A 93 12.21 -8.21 -7.90
C GLU A 93 12.11 -6.71 -7.63
N PHE A 94 13.26 -6.05 -7.47
CA PHE A 94 13.34 -4.59 -7.38
C PHE A 94 13.72 -3.99 -8.73
N ILE A 95 12.91 -3.04 -9.19
CA ILE A 95 13.04 -2.39 -10.50
C ILE A 95 13.18 -0.88 -10.27
N PRO A 96 14.42 -0.35 -10.22
CA PRO A 96 14.64 1.08 -10.17
C PRO A 96 14.23 1.72 -11.50
N GLU A 97 13.30 2.66 -11.43
CA GLU A 97 12.74 3.36 -12.58
C GLU A 97 13.38 4.74 -12.73
N THR A 98 13.58 5.18 -13.97
CA THR A 98 14.11 6.52 -14.30
C THR A 98 13.02 7.53 -14.62
N ALA A 99 11.76 7.09 -14.66
CA ALA A 99 10.63 7.96 -14.94
C ALA A 99 10.40 8.97 -13.81
N ASN A 100 10.07 10.21 -14.17
CA ASN A 100 9.70 11.24 -13.20
C ASN A 100 8.32 10.95 -12.60
N THR A 101 8.25 11.04 -11.28
CA THR A 101 7.00 10.96 -10.50
C THR A 101 6.73 12.29 -9.80
N GLU A 102 5.47 12.52 -9.42
CA GLU A 102 5.06 13.74 -8.70
C GLU A 102 5.75 13.88 -7.33
N HIS A 103 6.12 12.75 -6.71
CA HIS A 103 6.85 12.72 -5.45
C HIS A 103 8.07 11.79 -5.54
N PRO A 104 9.23 12.16 -4.98
CA PRO A 104 10.46 11.36 -5.12
C PRO A 104 10.47 10.07 -4.32
N ASN A 105 9.61 9.93 -3.29
CA ASN A 105 9.49 8.71 -2.49
C ASN A 105 8.27 7.90 -2.93
N THR A 106 8.29 7.41 -4.17
CA THR A 106 7.16 6.68 -4.77
C THR A 106 7.58 5.24 -5.06
N ALA A 107 6.69 4.30 -4.75
CA ALA A 107 6.82 2.90 -5.12
C ALA A 107 5.53 2.40 -5.77
N ARG A 108 5.67 1.62 -6.85
CA ARG A 108 4.58 0.81 -7.42
C ARG A 108 4.87 -0.65 -7.10
N LEU A 109 3.94 -1.29 -6.41
CA LEU A 109 4.00 -2.71 -6.08
C LEU A 109 3.01 -3.43 -6.97
N VAL A 110 3.50 -4.37 -7.79
CA VAL A 110 2.66 -5.34 -8.50
C VAL A 110 2.88 -6.67 -7.80
N ILE A 111 1.83 -7.21 -7.20
CA ILE A 111 1.88 -8.41 -6.38
C ILE A 111 0.84 -9.42 -6.84
N GLY A 112 1.12 -10.70 -6.66
CA GLY A 112 0.17 -11.74 -7.06
C GLY A 112 0.51 -13.13 -6.55
N ASP A 113 -0.37 -14.06 -6.93
CA ASP A 113 -0.28 -15.49 -6.70
C ASP A 113 -1.02 -16.26 -7.81
N ASP A 114 -1.42 -17.50 -7.54
CA ASP A 114 -2.10 -18.35 -8.52
C ASP A 114 -3.55 -17.90 -8.82
N GLU A 115 -4.17 -17.12 -7.92
CA GLU A 115 -5.57 -16.69 -8.04
C GLU A 115 -5.70 -15.32 -8.72
N GLY A 116 -4.65 -14.49 -8.70
CA GLY A 116 -4.65 -13.20 -9.39
C GLY A 116 -3.53 -12.26 -8.97
N GLU A 117 -3.60 -11.04 -9.49
CA GLU A 117 -2.63 -9.97 -9.24
C GLU A 117 -3.30 -8.63 -8.92
N MET A 118 -2.53 -7.74 -8.30
CA MET A 118 -2.94 -6.37 -7.99
C MET A 118 -1.73 -5.43 -8.10
N SER A 119 -1.96 -4.21 -8.57
CA SER A 119 -0.99 -3.11 -8.55
C SER A 119 -1.42 -2.04 -7.54
N VAL A 120 -0.49 -1.51 -6.76
CA VAL A 120 -0.70 -0.38 -5.84
C VAL A 120 0.43 0.62 -5.99
N VAL A 121 0.12 1.91 -6.06
CA VAL A 121 1.11 3.00 -6.00
C VAL A 121 1.01 3.70 -4.66
N GLY A 122 2.10 3.68 -3.91
CA GLY A 122 2.24 4.33 -2.62
C GLY A 122 3.29 5.42 -2.64
N ILE A 123 3.02 6.50 -1.92
CA ILE A 123 3.90 7.66 -1.77
C ILE A 123 4.21 7.85 -0.28
N SER A 124 5.49 7.88 0.08
CA SER A 124 5.92 8.21 1.43
C SER A 124 6.10 9.72 1.56
N ILE A 125 5.16 10.39 2.23
CA ILE A 125 5.08 11.86 2.36
C ILE A 125 5.86 12.40 3.57
N GLY A 126 6.65 11.56 4.24
CA GLY A 126 7.49 11.93 5.38
C GLY A 126 6.83 11.74 6.75
N GLY A 127 7.65 11.67 7.81
CA GLY A 127 7.17 11.42 9.18
C GLY A 127 6.47 10.05 9.33
N GLY A 128 6.82 9.08 8.48
CA GLY A 128 6.17 7.76 8.43
C GLY A 128 4.76 7.74 7.85
N LYS A 129 4.24 8.86 7.36
CA LYS A 129 2.93 8.90 6.72
C LYS A 129 3.04 8.49 5.25
N ILE A 130 1.99 7.84 4.75
CA ILE A 130 1.91 7.41 3.36
C ILE A 130 0.61 7.86 2.72
N GLU A 131 0.60 7.90 1.40
CA GLU A 131 -0.57 8.11 0.57
C GLU A 131 -0.62 7.03 -0.50
N VAL A 132 -1.73 6.28 -0.61
CA VAL A 132 -2.01 5.42 -1.76
C VAL A 132 -2.65 6.29 -2.84
N SER A 133 -1.95 6.44 -3.96
CA SER A 133 -2.35 7.30 -5.07
C SER A 133 -3.00 6.53 -6.23
N GLU A 134 -2.78 5.21 -6.30
CA GLU A 134 -3.33 4.36 -7.35
C GLU A 134 -3.52 2.92 -6.87
N VAL A 135 -4.61 2.27 -7.28
CA VAL A 135 -4.82 0.82 -7.14
C VAL A 135 -5.35 0.30 -8.48
N ASN A 136 -4.68 -0.70 -9.07
CA ASN A 136 -5.00 -1.31 -10.37
C ASN A 136 -5.25 -0.30 -11.50
N GLY A 137 -4.42 0.74 -11.61
CA GLY A 137 -4.59 1.80 -12.61
C GLY A 137 -5.60 2.88 -12.23
N PHE A 138 -6.39 2.70 -11.17
CA PHE A 138 -7.36 3.68 -10.70
C PHE A 138 -6.70 4.66 -9.73
N LYS A 139 -6.67 5.93 -10.13
CA LYS A 139 -6.20 7.01 -9.25
C LYS A 139 -7.19 7.24 -8.10
N LEU A 140 -6.65 7.32 -6.88
CA LEU A 140 -7.36 7.65 -5.65
C LEU A 140 -6.42 8.36 -4.69
N ARG A 141 -6.91 8.73 -3.50
CA ARG A 141 -6.10 9.37 -2.47
C ARG A 141 -6.46 8.84 -1.09
N LEU A 142 -5.74 7.84 -0.61
CA LEU A 142 -5.91 7.29 0.74
C LEU A 142 -4.69 7.60 1.61
N THR A 143 -4.87 8.37 2.68
CA THR A 143 -3.76 8.85 3.52
C THR A 143 -3.64 8.10 4.86
N GLY A 144 -4.52 7.14 5.14
CA GLY A 144 -4.58 6.40 6.41
C GLY A 144 -4.95 7.23 7.64
N GLY A 145 -5.24 8.53 7.49
CA GLY A 145 -5.66 9.41 8.58
C GLY A 145 -7.11 9.21 9.02
N MET A 146 -7.90 8.48 8.25
CA MET A 146 -9.28 8.12 8.55
C MET A 146 -9.54 6.69 8.06
N PRO A 147 -10.41 5.93 8.74
CA PRO A 147 -10.85 4.63 8.24
C PRO A 147 -11.44 4.78 6.83
N ALA A 148 -11.08 3.87 5.92
CA ALA A 148 -11.58 3.83 4.55
C ALA A 148 -12.03 2.41 4.21
N ILE A 149 -13.13 2.32 3.46
CA ILE A 149 -13.60 1.07 2.86
C ILE A 149 -13.40 1.20 1.35
N LEU A 150 -12.58 0.30 0.80
CA LEU A 150 -12.43 0.13 -0.64
C LEU A 150 -13.24 -1.09 -1.07
N VAL A 151 -14.24 -0.89 -1.92
CA VAL A 151 -15.05 -1.98 -2.48
C VAL A 151 -14.70 -2.16 -3.94
N VAL A 152 -14.11 -3.31 -4.27
CA VAL A 152 -13.82 -3.73 -5.64
C VAL A 152 -14.93 -4.68 -6.08
N HIS A 153 -15.63 -4.35 -7.17
CA HIS A 153 -16.72 -5.17 -7.68
C HIS A 153 -16.86 -5.06 -9.20
N ASP A 154 -17.40 -6.12 -9.82
CA ASP A 154 -17.90 -6.07 -11.20
C ASP A 154 -19.10 -5.12 -11.27
N ASP A 155 -19.15 -4.25 -12.28
CA ASP A 155 -20.33 -3.41 -12.49
C ASP A 155 -21.56 -4.25 -12.81
N ARG A 156 -22.49 -4.29 -11.85
CA ARG A 156 -23.81 -4.91 -11.98
C ARG A 156 -24.83 -4.00 -11.33
N ALA A 157 -26.01 -3.93 -11.96
CA ALA A 157 -27.12 -3.16 -11.42
C ALA A 157 -27.40 -3.56 -9.96
N GLY A 158 -27.47 -2.57 -9.08
CA GLY A 158 -27.74 -2.79 -7.65
C GLY A 158 -26.52 -2.97 -6.75
N CYS A 159 -25.29 -3.09 -7.27
CA CYS A 159 -24.10 -3.26 -6.44
C CYS A 159 -23.91 -2.15 -5.40
N ILE A 160 -23.99 -0.88 -5.81
CA ILE A 160 -23.84 0.25 -4.88
C ILE A 160 -24.94 0.24 -3.82
N ALA A 161 -26.19 -0.02 -4.21
CA ALA A 161 -27.32 -0.10 -3.29
C ALA A 161 -27.15 -1.25 -2.28
N ASN A 162 -26.66 -2.41 -2.73
CA ASN A 162 -26.38 -3.54 -1.86
C ASN A 162 -25.29 -3.23 -0.84
N VAL A 163 -24.19 -2.60 -1.26
CA VAL A 163 -23.13 -2.20 -0.33
C VAL A 163 -23.67 -1.19 0.68
N ALA A 164 -24.40 -0.17 0.24
CA ALA A 164 -25.02 0.81 1.13
C ALA A 164 -25.97 0.15 2.15
N ASN A 165 -26.79 -0.80 1.70
CA ASN A 165 -27.68 -1.57 2.56
C ASN A 165 -26.92 -2.42 3.58
N CYS A 166 -25.83 -3.10 3.17
CA CYS A 166 -25.00 -3.87 4.09
C CYS A 166 -24.38 -2.96 5.17
N LEU A 167 -23.85 -1.79 4.78
CA LEU A 167 -23.30 -0.83 5.75
C LEU A 167 -24.37 -0.34 6.73
N ALA A 168 -25.57 -0.02 6.22
CA ALA A 168 -26.70 0.39 7.06
C ALA A 168 -27.16 -0.70 8.03
N MET A 169 -27.24 -1.96 7.59
CA MET A 169 -27.60 -3.11 8.43
C MET A 169 -26.63 -3.35 9.60
N HIS A 170 -25.36 -3.00 9.41
CA HIS A 170 -24.32 -3.12 10.44
C HIS A 170 -24.10 -1.82 11.23
N GLU A 171 -25.01 -0.84 11.12
CA GLU A 171 -24.94 0.47 11.80
C GLU A 171 -23.62 1.21 11.53
N VAL A 172 -23.01 0.96 10.36
CA VAL A 172 -21.78 1.64 9.92
C VAL A 172 -22.16 3.02 9.37
N ASN A 173 -21.92 4.05 10.15
CA ASN A 173 -22.16 5.43 9.74
C ASN A 173 -21.08 5.91 8.75
N SER A 174 -21.51 6.54 7.65
CA SER A 174 -20.63 7.15 6.64
C SER A 174 -19.72 8.26 7.19
N TRP A 175 -20.02 8.78 8.39
CA TRP A 175 -19.20 9.79 9.07
C TRP A 175 -18.03 9.18 9.87
N THR A 176 -18.14 7.90 10.27
CA THR A 176 -17.10 7.16 11.00
C THR A 176 -15.93 6.79 10.08
N TYR A 177 -16.20 6.67 8.78
CA TYR A 177 -15.20 6.42 7.73
C TYR A 177 -15.00 7.71 6.95
N GLY A 178 -13.80 8.29 6.98
CA GLY A 178 -13.51 9.58 6.34
C GLY A 178 -13.66 9.62 4.83
N SER A 179 -13.75 8.45 4.22
CA SER A 179 -14.06 8.26 2.81
C SER A 179 -14.60 6.85 2.60
N ILE A 180 -15.81 6.73 2.06
CA ILE A 180 -16.26 5.50 1.40
C ILE A 180 -16.14 5.73 -0.10
N THR A 181 -15.18 5.08 -0.74
CA THR A 181 -14.96 5.22 -2.18
C THR A 181 -15.55 4.01 -2.89
N TYR A 182 -16.68 4.25 -3.57
CA TYR A 182 -17.31 3.27 -4.45
C TYR A 182 -16.73 3.43 -5.85
N ARG A 183 -16.25 2.35 -6.47
CA ARG A 183 -15.93 2.39 -7.89
C ARG A 183 -16.15 1.06 -8.58
N THR A 184 -16.87 1.15 -9.69
CA THR A 184 -17.24 0.08 -10.60
C THR A 184 -16.11 -0.25 -11.56
N TRP A 185 -15.79 -1.52 -11.73
CA TRP A 185 -14.96 -1.99 -12.84
C TRP A 185 -15.81 -2.29 -14.06
N PHE A 186 -15.40 -1.75 -15.21
CA PHE A 186 -15.77 -2.32 -16.50
C PHE A 186 -14.75 -3.41 -16.83
N ASN A 187 -15.17 -4.68 -16.76
CA ASN A 187 -14.43 -5.75 -17.41
C ASN A 187 -14.53 -5.53 -18.93
N SER A 188 -13.62 -4.76 -19.52
CA SER A 188 -13.33 -4.87 -20.95
C SER A 188 -12.43 -6.08 -21.19
N PHE A 189 -12.90 -7.26 -20.78
CA PHE A 189 -12.42 -8.56 -21.22
C PHE A 189 -13.58 -9.26 -21.94
N ASN A 190 -14.03 -8.65 -23.04
CA ASN A 190 -14.65 -9.39 -24.12
C ASN A 190 -13.61 -9.46 -25.24
N GLY A 191 -12.72 -10.45 -25.11
CA GLY A 191 -11.99 -10.97 -26.26
C GLY A 191 -12.98 -11.78 -27.11
N TYR A 192 -13.33 -11.22 -28.26
CA TYR A 192 -13.60 -12.01 -29.46
C TYR A 192 -12.29 -12.13 -30.23
#